data_AF-A0A0L8MWG3-F1
#
_entry.id   AF-A0A0L8MWG3-F1
#
_cell.length_a   1.000
_cell.length_b   1.000
_cell.length_c   1.000
_cell.angle_alpha   90.00
_cell.angle_beta   90.00
_cell.angle_gamma   90.00
#
_symmetry.space_group_name_H-M   'P 1'
#
loop_
_entity.id
_entity.type
_entity.pdbx_description
1 polymer ?
#
loop_
_entity_poly.entity_id
_entity_poly.type
_entity_poly.pdbx_seq_one_letter_code
_entity_poly.pdbx_strand_id
1 'polypeptide(L)'
;MSIALDFPEFPFEEPPGSINCRQKPWNGVLVVVDQIPFTTGDKVTFDITVCSDTTGHTLAAKTQGVVSVTADTTSVSYTIPWDGVLDAVIEGSITVFYTLTPADGSAPLTSQEAMVQYSRQQPGGTVCGPDS
;
A
#
# COMPACT_ATOMS: atom_id res chain seq x y z
N MET A 1 -13.72 -2.60 24.05
CA MET A 1 -14.25 -2.69 22.67
C MET A 1 -13.10 -3.16 21.80
N SER A 2 -13.28 -4.21 21.02
CA SER A 2 -12.27 -4.61 20.03
C SER A 2 -12.30 -3.60 18.90
N ILE A 3 -11.18 -2.91 18.65
CA ILE A 3 -11.05 -2.06 17.47
C ILE A 3 -10.98 -3.01 16.28
N ALA A 4 -12.02 -3.04 15.45
CA ALA A 4 -11.92 -3.67 14.15
C ALA A 4 -11.07 -2.74 13.28
N LEU A 5 -9.89 -3.21 12.90
CA LEU A 5 -9.03 -2.48 11.97
C LEU A 5 -9.69 -2.47 10.59
N ASP A 6 -9.70 -1.30 9.96
CA ASP A 6 -10.14 -1.16 8.57
C ASP A 6 -9.06 -1.66 7.61
N PHE A 7 -9.42 -1.86 6.35
CA PHE A 7 -8.50 -2.26 5.29
C PHE A 7 -7.65 -1.07 4.83
N PRO A 8 -6.40 -1.27 4.39
CA PRO A 8 -5.66 -0.22 3.73
C PRO A 8 -6.32 0.16 2.40
N GLU A 9 -6.38 1.46 2.11
CA GLU A 9 -6.99 2.02 0.91
C GLU A 9 -5.92 2.51 -0.08
N PHE A 10 -6.24 2.43 -1.37
CA PHE A 10 -5.46 3.00 -2.45
C PHE A 10 -6.17 4.26 -2.95
N PRO A 11 -5.88 5.46 -2.40
CA PRO A 11 -6.67 6.67 -2.65
C PRO A 11 -6.69 7.12 -4.12
N PHE A 12 -5.75 6.62 -4.92
CA PHE A 12 -5.65 6.95 -6.33
C PHE A 12 -6.29 5.90 -7.24
N GLU A 13 -6.76 4.76 -6.73
CA GLU A 13 -7.32 3.70 -7.58
C GLU A 13 -8.46 4.23 -8.48
N GLU A 14 -8.40 3.89 -9.77
CA GLU A 14 -9.53 4.12 -10.68
C GLU A 14 -10.52 2.96 -10.54
N PRO A 15 -11.83 3.23 -10.44
CA PRO A 15 -12.84 2.17 -10.45
C PRO A 15 -12.72 1.29 -11.72
N PRO A 16 -12.71 -0.04 -11.60
CA PRO A 16 -13.07 -0.83 -10.42
C PRO A 16 -11.85 -1.39 -9.62
N GLY A 17 -10.91 -0.54 -9.20
CA GLY A 17 -9.79 -0.95 -8.32
C GLY A 17 -8.48 -1.19 -9.06
N SER A 18 -8.09 -0.22 -9.92
CA SER A 18 -6.84 -0.31 -10.69
C SER A 18 -5.97 0.94 -10.54
N ILE A 19 -4.66 0.73 -10.44
CA ILE A 19 -3.64 1.76 -10.49
C ILE A 19 -2.99 1.68 -11.87
N ASN A 20 -3.03 2.78 -12.61
CA ASN A 20 -2.50 2.84 -13.97
C ASN A 20 -1.77 4.16 -14.29
N CYS A 21 -1.19 4.27 -15.50
CA CYS A 21 -0.42 5.44 -15.97
C CYS A 21 -1.12 6.79 -16.02
N ARG A 22 -2.40 6.86 -15.67
CA ARG A 22 -3.09 8.13 -15.50
C ARG A 22 -2.75 8.79 -14.17
N GLN A 23 -2.16 8.05 -13.22
CA GLN A 23 -1.79 8.57 -11.91
C GLN A 23 -0.34 9.04 -11.91
N LYS A 24 -0.13 10.32 -11.56
CA LYS A 24 1.18 10.86 -11.16
C LYS A 24 1.23 10.84 -9.62
N PRO A 25 2.29 10.39 -8.97
CA PRO A 25 3.62 10.14 -9.52
C PRO A 25 3.98 8.65 -9.49
N TRP A 26 4.72 8.21 -10.50
CA TRP A 26 5.47 6.95 -10.45
C TRP A 26 6.64 6.96 -9.43
N ASN A 27 6.70 7.96 -8.55
CA ASN A 27 7.57 7.99 -7.37
C ASN A 27 7.07 7.04 -6.26
N GLY A 28 5.96 6.34 -6.48
CA GLY A 28 5.48 5.27 -5.64
C GLY A 28 3.95 5.17 -5.63
N VAL A 29 3.44 4.08 -5.08
CA VAL A 29 1.99 3.87 -4.87
C VAL A 29 1.66 4.25 -3.44
N LEU A 30 0.77 5.23 -3.26
CA LEU A 30 0.30 5.64 -1.93
C LEU A 30 -0.71 4.64 -1.39
N VAL A 31 -0.52 4.24 -0.13
CA VAL A 31 -1.47 3.47 0.66
C VAL A 31 -1.84 4.28 1.89
N VAL A 32 -3.12 4.33 2.21
CA VAL A 32 -3.65 5.10 3.34
C VAL A 32 -4.43 4.17 4.26
N VAL A 33 -4.28 4.37 5.56
CA VAL A 33 -5.19 3.85 6.57
C VAL A 33 -5.82 5.08 7.20
N ASP A 34 -7.13 5.19 7.11
CA ASP A 34 -7.90 6.32 7.66
C ASP A 34 -8.95 5.81 8.65
N GLN A 35 -9.58 6.74 9.38
CA GLN A 35 -10.66 6.49 10.32
C GLN A 35 -10.27 5.63 11.54
N ILE A 36 -8.97 5.49 11.82
CA ILE A 36 -8.45 4.77 12.99
C ILE A 36 -7.78 5.76 13.92
N PRO A 37 -8.18 5.84 15.21
CA PRO A 37 -7.54 6.73 16.16
C PRO A 37 -6.16 6.19 16.55
N PHE A 38 -5.12 6.71 15.92
CA PHE A 38 -3.73 6.42 16.27
C PHE A 38 -3.23 7.39 17.34
N THR A 39 -2.40 6.88 18.23
CA THR A 39 -1.77 7.64 19.31
C THR A 39 -0.29 7.84 19.07
N THR A 40 0.25 8.92 19.61
CA THR A 40 1.67 9.23 19.55
C THR A 40 2.49 8.07 20.12
N GLY A 41 3.44 7.58 19.32
CA GLY A 41 4.30 6.44 19.65
C GLY A 41 3.87 5.12 19.02
N ASP A 42 2.65 5.03 18.49
CA ASP A 42 2.19 3.85 17.76
C ASP A 42 3.08 3.61 16.54
N LYS A 43 3.23 2.35 16.15
CA LYS A 43 3.92 1.95 14.93
C LYS A 43 2.96 1.22 14.01
N VAL A 44 2.89 1.66 12.77
CA VAL A 44 2.12 1.00 11.71
C VAL A 44 3.11 0.38 10.74
N THR A 45 3.14 -0.94 10.69
CA THR A 45 3.94 -1.70 9.73
C THR A 45 3.06 -2.09 8.57
N PHE A 46 3.39 -1.64 7.36
CA PHE A 46 2.76 -2.04 6.12
C PHE A 46 3.55 -3.21 5.53
N ASP A 47 2.85 -4.30 5.22
CA ASP A 47 3.38 -5.47 4.53
C ASP A 47 2.86 -5.46 3.10
N ILE A 48 3.78 -5.34 2.14
CA ILE A 48 3.44 -5.17 0.72
C ILE A 48 3.98 -6.33 -0.08
N THR A 49 3.09 -6.90 -0.91
CA THR A 49 3.42 -7.92 -1.89
C THR A 49 3.00 -7.44 -3.27
N VAL A 50 3.94 -7.47 -4.21
CA VAL A 50 3.69 -7.21 -5.63
C VAL A 50 3.75 -8.53 -6.37
N CYS A 51 2.72 -8.83 -7.16
CA CYS A 51 2.59 -10.05 -7.94
C CYS A 51 2.54 -9.72 -9.44
N SER A 52 3.09 -10.61 -10.28
CA SER A 52 3.07 -10.47 -11.75
C SER A 52 1.79 -11.00 -12.40
N ASP A 53 0.83 -11.43 -11.59
CA ASP A 53 -0.52 -11.80 -12.03
C ASP A 53 -1.55 -10.96 -11.26
N THR A 54 -2.77 -10.93 -11.78
CA THR A 54 -3.87 -10.13 -11.21
C THR A 54 -4.60 -10.82 -10.05
N THR A 55 -4.23 -12.06 -9.73
CA THR A 55 -4.83 -12.87 -8.66
C THR A 55 -4.00 -12.88 -7.37
N GLY A 56 -2.78 -12.33 -7.39
CA GLY A 56 -1.90 -12.24 -6.23
C GLY A 56 -1.10 -13.50 -5.93
N HIS A 57 -0.95 -14.44 -6.87
CA HIS A 57 -0.31 -15.74 -6.59
C HIS A 57 1.17 -15.82 -6.97
N THR A 58 1.59 -15.09 -7.99
CA THR A 58 2.94 -15.15 -8.57
C THR A 58 3.75 -13.97 -8.06
N LEU A 59 4.52 -14.23 -7.02
CA LEU A 59 5.33 -13.21 -6.37
C LEU A 59 6.38 -12.60 -7.32
N ALA A 60 6.41 -11.27 -7.39
CA ALA A 60 7.45 -10.52 -8.08
C ALA A 60 8.36 -9.76 -7.10
N ALA A 61 7.79 -9.09 -6.09
CA ALA A 61 8.55 -8.37 -5.08
C ALA A 61 7.80 -8.31 -3.73
N LYS A 62 8.55 -8.14 -2.63
CA LYS A 62 8.00 -7.85 -1.30
C LYS A 62 8.78 -6.73 -0.66
N THR A 63 8.08 -5.90 0.10
CA THR A 63 8.72 -4.89 0.95
C THR A 63 7.88 -4.66 2.20
N GLN A 64 8.52 -4.12 3.23
CA GLN A 64 7.84 -3.63 4.43
C GLN A 64 8.12 -2.14 4.61
N GLY A 65 7.11 -1.40 5.05
CA GLY A 65 7.21 0.01 5.41
C GLY A 65 6.83 0.20 6.87
N VAL A 66 7.59 0.97 7.64
CA VAL A 66 7.23 1.27 9.03
C VAL A 66 7.01 2.77 9.17
N VAL A 67 5.82 3.14 9.64
CA VAL A 67 5.47 4.52 9.97
C VAL A 67 5.34 4.64 11.47
N SER A 68 6.13 5.54 12.07
CA SER A 68 6.01 5.89 13.48
C SER A 68 5.06 7.07 13.61
N VAL A 69 4.02 6.93 14.44
CA VAL A 69 3.04 7.98 14.69
C VAL A 69 3.65 9.00 15.65
N THR A 70 3.94 10.20 15.15
CA THR A 70 4.63 11.25 15.93
C THR A 70 3.68 12.21 16.65
N ALA A 71 2.40 12.18 16.29
CA ALA A 71 1.32 12.95 16.88
C ALA A 71 0.01 12.17 16.71
N ASP A 72 -0.93 12.36 17.63
CA ASP A 72 -2.25 11.73 17.56
C ASP A 72 -2.93 12.10 16.23
N THR A 73 -3.42 11.10 15.50
CA THR A 73 -3.96 11.26 14.14
C THR A 73 -5.04 10.21 13.88
N THR A 74 -5.92 10.48 12.93
CA THR A 74 -6.89 9.50 12.43
C THR A 74 -6.44 8.81 11.16
N SER A 75 -5.31 9.24 10.59
CA SER A 75 -4.80 8.75 9.32
C SER A 75 -3.28 8.57 9.34
N VAL A 76 -2.84 7.47 8.73
CA VAL A 76 -1.44 7.15 8.46
C VAL A 76 -1.32 6.73 7.00
N SER A 77 -0.23 7.14 6.35
CA SER A 77 0.01 6.76 4.95
C SER A 77 1.44 6.28 4.75
N TYR A 78 1.61 5.42 3.75
CA TYR A 78 2.89 4.90 3.32
C TYR A 78 2.97 4.89 1.79
N THR A 79 4.11 5.29 1.24
CA THR A 79 4.36 5.25 -0.20
C THR A 79 5.21 4.03 -0.52
N ILE A 80 4.63 3.08 -1.26
CA ILE A 80 5.33 1.90 -1.78
C ILE A 80 6.45 2.39 -2.71
N PRO A 81 7.71 2.02 -2.46
CA PRO A 81 8.83 2.50 -3.25
C PRO A 81 8.73 1.98 -4.69
N TRP A 82 9.28 2.77 -5.62
CA TRP A 82 9.37 2.36 -7.02
C TRP A 82 10.44 1.28 -7.21
N ASP A 83 11.68 1.63 -6.88
CA ASP A 83 12.86 0.83 -7.17
C ASP A 83 12.84 -0.52 -6.43
N GLY A 84 13.01 -1.61 -7.19
CA GLY A 84 13.05 -2.97 -6.69
C GLY A 84 11.70 -3.52 -6.20
N VAL A 85 10.60 -2.78 -6.35
CA VAL A 85 9.28 -3.19 -5.87
C VAL A 85 8.22 -3.02 -6.94
N LEU A 86 7.90 -1.78 -7.33
CA LEU A 86 6.88 -1.51 -8.36
C LEU A 86 7.45 -1.68 -9.78
N ASP A 87 8.74 -1.42 -9.95
CA ASP A 87 9.43 -1.60 -11.24
C ASP A 87 9.59 -3.07 -11.65
N ALA A 88 9.41 -3.99 -10.69
CA ALA A 88 9.52 -5.45 -10.86
C ALA A 88 8.47 -6.05 -11.81
N VAL A 89 7.35 -5.36 -12.03
CA VAL A 89 6.28 -5.80 -12.94
C VAL A 89 5.84 -4.67 -13.85
N ILE A 90 5.39 -5.02 -15.06
CA ILE A 90 4.68 -4.10 -15.95
C ILE A 90 3.18 -4.14 -15.65
N GLU A 91 2.64 -5.32 -15.35
CA GLU A 91 1.24 -5.55 -14.99
C GLU A 91 1.15 -6.65 -13.93
N GLY A 92 0.15 -6.56 -13.08
CA GLY A 92 -0.14 -7.56 -12.05
C GLY A 92 -1.05 -7.02 -10.96
N SER A 93 -0.74 -7.34 -9.71
CA SER A 93 -1.47 -6.84 -8.54
C SER A 93 -0.55 -6.44 -7.40
N ILE A 94 -1.08 -5.61 -6.51
CA ILE A 94 -0.45 -5.21 -5.27
C ILE A 94 -1.39 -5.61 -4.15
N THR A 95 -0.88 -6.39 -3.19
CA THR A 95 -1.58 -6.75 -1.96
C THR A 95 -0.91 -6.07 -0.78
N VAL A 96 -1.70 -5.45 0.09
CA VAL A 96 -1.22 -4.77 1.29
C VAL A 96 -2.09 -5.13 2.48
N PHE A 97 -1.45 -5.39 3.61
CA PHE A 97 -2.07 -5.33 4.93
C PHE A 97 -1.16 -4.53 5.85
N TYR A 98 -1.67 -4.14 7.01
CA TYR A 98 -0.84 -3.49 8.03
C TYR A 98 -1.02 -4.10 9.40
N THR A 99 0.02 -3.97 10.22
CA THR A 99 0.01 -4.31 11.64
C THR A 99 0.22 -3.03 12.45
N LEU A 100 -0.77 -2.69 13.27
CA LEU A 100 -0.67 -1.67 14.30
C LEU A 100 -0.01 -2.29 15.54
N THR A 101 1.11 -1.71 15.96
CA THR A 101 1.78 -1.99 17.23
C THR A 101 1.57 -0.80 18.17
N PRO A 102 0.68 -0.92 19.16
CA PRO A 102 0.37 0.16 20.09
C PRO A 102 1.58 0.59 20.94
N ALA A 103 1.70 1.89 21.21
CA ALA A 103 2.75 2.47 22.05
C ALA A 103 2.68 2.02 23.52
N ASP A 104 1.47 1.71 23.99
CA ASP A 104 1.17 1.30 25.36
C ASP A 104 1.61 -0.14 25.67
N GLY A 105 2.15 -0.86 24.68
CA GLY A 105 2.59 -2.25 24.80
C GLY A 105 1.47 -3.27 24.69
N SER A 106 0.25 -2.85 24.34
CA SER A 106 -0.85 -3.73 24.01
C SER A 106 -0.50 -4.65 22.84
N ALA A 107 -1.23 -5.77 22.72
CA ALA A 107 -1.00 -6.74 21.66
C ALA A 107 -1.15 -6.07 20.27
N PRO A 108 -0.26 -6.37 19.32
CA PRO A 108 -0.40 -5.89 17.95
C PRO A 108 -1.71 -6.35 17.31
N LEU A 109 -2.28 -5.51 16.46
CA LEU A 109 -3.48 -5.79 15.69
C LEU A 109 -3.13 -5.76 14.20
N THR A 110 -3.59 -6.76 13.44
CA THR A 110 -3.35 -6.86 12.00
C THR A 110 -4.66 -6.65 11.24
N SER A 111 -4.62 -5.83 10.21
CA SER A 111 -5.76 -5.58 9.32
C SER A 111 -6.06 -6.80 8.45
N GLN A 112 -7.20 -6.74 7.76
CA GLN A 112 -7.39 -7.60 6.60
C GLN A 112 -6.57 -7.07 5.40
N GLU A 113 -6.40 -7.91 4.39
CA GLU A 113 -5.66 -7.59 3.17
C GLU A 113 -6.52 -6.79 2.19
N ALA A 114 -5.95 -5.74 1.61
CA ALA A 114 -6.48 -5.06 0.43
C ALA A 114 -5.67 -5.46 -0.80
N MET A 115 -6.31 -5.55 -1.95
CA MET A 115 -5.67 -5.87 -3.23
C MET A 115 -6.14 -4.90 -4.31
N VAL A 116 -5.20 -4.40 -5.11
CA VAL A 116 -5.47 -3.52 -6.24
C VAL A 116 -4.76 -4.06 -7.49
N GLN A 117 -5.40 -3.90 -8.65
CA GLN A 117 -4.74 -4.19 -9.92
C GLN A 117 -3.73 -3.10 -10.24
N TYR A 118 -2.61 -3.48 -10.82
CA TYR A 118 -1.52 -2.56 -11.13
C TYR A 118 -1.07 -2.74 -12.58
N SER A 119 -1.03 -1.65 -13.33
CA SER A 119 -0.53 -1.67 -14.71
C SER A 119 0.21 -0.40 -15.09
N ARG A 120 1.43 -0.58 -15.60
CA ARG A 120 2.25 0.47 -16.21
C ARG A 120 2.11 0.51 -17.73
N GLN A 121 1.24 -0.31 -18.30
CA GLN A 121 1.08 -0.36 -19.74
C GLN A 121 0.05 0.67 -20.20
N GLN A 122 0.44 1.59 -21.08
CA GLN A 122 -0.47 2.52 -21.73
C GLN A 122 -1.11 1.91 -22.99
N PRO A 123 -2.29 2.41 -23.39
CA PRO A 123 -2.80 2.18 -24.74
C PRO A 123 -1.75 2.64 -25.77
N GLY A 124 -1.24 1.70 -26.58
CA GLY A 124 -0.15 1.96 -27.54
C GLY A 124 1.20 1.33 -27.20
N GLY A 125 1.32 0.66 -26.03
CA GLY A 125 2.49 -0.15 -25.67
C GLY A 125 3.62 0.62 -24.96
N THR A 126 3.45 1.93 -24.73
CA THR A 126 4.36 2.69 -23.87
C THR A 126 4.25 2.21 -22.43
N VAL A 127 5.39 2.01 -21.77
CA VAL A 127 5.46 1.70 -20.35
C VAL A 127 5.78 2.98 -19.60
N CYS A 128 4.96 3.32 -18.62
CA CYS A 128 5.17 4.49 -17.78
C CYS A 128 6.03 4.15 -16.54
N GLY A 129 6.69 5.17 -15.99
CA GLY A 129 7.60 5.10 -14.85
C GLY A 129 7.92 6.51 -14.34
N PRO A 130 8.74 6.65 -13.29
CA PRO A 130 9.10 7.95 -12.72
C PRO A 130 9.71 8.86 -13.79
N ASP A 131 9.37 10.14 -13.75
CA ASP A 131 9.94 11.15 -14.63
C ASP A 131 11.46 11.17 -14.39
N SER A 132 12.25 10.87 -15.43
CA SER A 132 13.72 10.89 -15.40
C SER A 132 14.29 12.30 -15.31
#